data_AF-A0A5K4F8Y5-F1
#
_entry.id   AF-A0A5K4F8Y5-F1
#
_cell.length_a   1.000
_cell.length_b   1.000
_cell.length_c   1.000
_cell.angle_alpha   90.00
_cell.angle_beta   90.00
_cell.angle_gamma   90.00
#
_symmetry.space_group_name_H-M   'P 1'
#
loop_
_entity.id
_entity.type
_entity.pdbx_description
1 polymer ?
#
loop_
_entity_poly.entity_id
_entity_poly.type
_entity_poly.pdbx_seq_one_letter_code
_entity_poly.pdbx_strand_id
1 'polypeptide(L)'
;MVEKTEDLKNSLTNLVHDLGYILSDRLRQVDGDFDFELSLTAPSDLDTRLMLMLDRSMMPESNTDDSTRVKNAWVTFAAMASAYIFKNVGESVSKPLRKWLANAASAAILAGLLAEVPESSDTDEQTTSDGDAPVEIVSTPDRVVENRQDGAWYYGRWTVDNVANSREMMDVIDVGMTDACIRVMIAAVVNYFQENRFAPCGLLRDSYASEILRSDLMDKHGLTDKRDKIEAMRITGYWVSRLYVFHMATKHRDLEHPIRPINNVGLVRPLKLDICQYFEDLTARFIRTRIAHQIASRMVRSVCIVFFEDLNELIELRRLYRQISSDPFHYHSDCEYLTNSSRSSVTDKISSIFGRLVTYLSVF
;
A
#
# COMPACT_ATOMS: atom_id res chain seq x y z
N MET A 1 18.48 -28.20 -20.26
CA MET A 1 17.41 -28.64 -19.34
C MET A 1 16.63 -27.49 -18.71
N VAL A 2 17.19 -26.28 -18.61
CA VAL A 2 16.59 -25.14 -17.89
C VAL A 2 15.36 -24.53 -18.59
N GLU A 3 15.36 -24.40 -19.92
CA GLU A 3 14.20 -23.83 -20.65
C GLU A 3 12.90 -24.62 -20.46
N LYS A 4 12.99 -25.97 -20.39
CA LYS A 4 11.80 -26.81 -20.21
C LYS A 4 11.15 -26.66 -18.83
N THR A 5 11.91 -26.28 -17.81
CA THR A 5 11.38 -26.10 -16.45
C THR A 5 10.62 -24.78 -16.28
N GLU A 6 11.02 -23.74 -17.01
CA GLU A 6 10.43 -22.41 -16.90
C GLU A 6 9.07 -22.34 -17.62
N ASP A 7 8.97 -22.94 -18.81
CA ASP A 7 7.70 -23.14 -19.52
C ASP A 7 6.71 -23.97 -18.68
N LEU A 8 7.18 -25.01 -17.98
CA LEU A 8 6.33 -25.82 -17.12
C LEU A 8 5.81 -25.02 -15.93
N LYS A 9 6.64 -24.16 -15.33
CA LYS A 9 6.27 -23.34 -14.18
C LYS A 9 5.25 -22.26 -14.57
N ASN A 10 5.43 -21.63 -15.73
CA ASN A 10 4.47 -20.68 -16.28
C ASN A 10 3.14 -21.37 -16.64
N SER A 11 3.20 -22.54 -17.27
CA SER A 11 2.02 -23.33 -17.61
C SER A 11 1.24 -23.76 -16.36
N LEU A 12 1.94 -24.19 -15.30
CA LEU A 12 1.31 -24.56 -14.04
C LEU A 12 0.66 -23.36 -13.35
N THR A 13 1.32 -22.20 -13.35
CA THR A 13 0.81 -20.96 -12.76
C THR A 13 -0.46 -20.49 -13.48
N ASN A 14 -0.46 -20.50 -14.81
CA ASN A 14 -1.64 -20.17 -15.62
C ASN A 14 -2.79 -21.15 -15.36
N LEU A 15 -2.51 -22.46 -15.29
CA LEU A 15 -3.51 -23.48 -14.98
C LEU A 15 -4.14 -23.27 -13.59
N VAL A 16 -3.33 -22.93 -12.57
CA VAL A 16 -3.81 -22.64 -11.22
C VAL A 16 -4.73 -21.41 -11.20
N HIS A 17 -4.36 -20.35 -11.93
CA HIS A 17 -5.20 -19.16 -12.07
C HIS A 17 -6.53 -19.47 -12.77
N ASP A 18 -6.50 -20.20 -13.89
CA ASP A 18 -7.70 -20.56 -14.66
C ASP A 18 -8.64 -21.44 -13.84
N LEU A 19 -8.11 -22.46 -13.15
CA LEU A 19 -8.90 -23.33 -12.27
C LEU A 19 -9.47 -22.56 -11.08
N GLY A 20 -8.69 -21.66 -10.47
CA GLY A 20 -9.14 -20.80 -9.38
C GLY A 20 -10.28 -19.88 -9.80
N TYR A 21 -10.20 -19.30 -11.00
CA TYR A 21 -11.26 -18.47 -11.58
C TYR A 21 -12.54 -19.28 -11.86
N ILE A 22 -12.41 -20.44 -12.51
CA ILE A 22 -13.55 -21.32 -12.82
C ILE A 22 -14.25 -21.78 -11.54
N LEU A 23 -13.48 -22.19 -10.53
CA LEU A 23 -14.04 -22.63 -9.25
C LEU A 23 -14.77 -21.48 -8.53
N SER A 24 -14.18 -20.27 -8.54
CA SER A 24 -14.79 -19.07 -7.95
C SER A 24 -16.11 -18.69 -8.64
N ASP A 25 -16.15 -18.69 -9.97
CA ASP A 25 -17.36 -18.36 -10.72
C ASP A 25 -18.47 -19.40 -10.52
N ARG A 26 -18.11 -20.70 -10.46
CA ARG A 26 -19.04 -21.80 -10.15
C ARG A 26 -19.60 -21.70 -8.73
N LEU A 27 -18.75 -21.39 -7.74
CA LEU A 27 -19.16 -21.30 -6.34
C LEU A 27 -20.06 -20.08 -6.07
N ARG A 28 -19.83 -18.96 -6.76
CA ARG A 28 -20.73 -17.79 -6.74
C ARG A 28 -22.18 -18.11 -7.07
N GLN A 29 -22.43 -19.15 -7.88
CA GLN A 29 -23.78 -19.57 -8.26
C GLN A 29 -24.44 -20.51 -7.24
N VAL A 30 -23.65 -21.14 -6.37
CA VAL A 30 -24.13 -22.14 -5.40
C VAL A 30 -24.37 -21.52 -4.03
N ASP A 31 -23.54 -20.54 -3.63
CA ASP A 31 -23.69 -19.84 -2.36
C ASP A 31 -23.12 -18.42 -2.47
N GLY A 32 -23.95 -17.40 -2.19
CA GLY A 32 -23.58 -15.98 -2.33
C GLY A 32 -22.50 -15.50 -1.35
N ASP A 33 -22.05 -16.38 -0.46
CA ASP A 33 -21.00 -16.12 0.53
C ASP A 33 -19.56 -16.37 0.03
N PHE A 34 -19.36 -16.85 -1.20
CA PHE A 34 -18.03 -16.97 -1.81
C PHE A 34 -17.57 -15.66 -2.50
N ASP A 35 -17.40 -14.60 -1.72
CA ASP A 35 -16.58 -13.44 -2.12
C ASP A 35 -15.18 -13.59 -1.53
N PHE A 36 -14.32 -14.35 -2.21
CA PHE A 36 -12.88 -14.28 -1.94
C PHE A 36 -12.24 -13.52 -3.09
N GLU A 37 -11.80 -12.28 -2.83
CA GLU A 37 -10.71 -11.72 -3.62
C GLU A 37 -9.44 -12.47 -3.23
N LEU A 38 -9.06 -13.45 -4.04
CA LEU A 38 -7.69 -13.96 -4.10
C LEU A 38 -6.77 -12.83 -4.55
N SER A 39 -6.43 -11.92 -3.64
CA SER A 39 -5.17 -11.20 -3.67
C SER A 39 -4.29 -11.80 -2.58
N LEU A 40 -3.92 -13.07 -2.78
CA LEU A 40 -2.67 -13.61 -2.23
C LEU A 40 -1.62 -12.55 -2.53
N THR A 41 -1.13 -11.88 -1.47
CA THR A 41 0.02 -10.97 -1.45
C THR A 41 0.75 -10.97 -2.78
N ALA A 42 0.33 -10.14 -3.73
CA ALA A 42 0.96 -10.17 -5.03
C ALA A 42 2.41 -9.73 -4.77
N PRO A 43 3.43 -10.60 -4.90
CA PRO A 43 4.76 -10.08 -5.20
C PRO A 43 4.54 -9.09 -6.33
N SER A 44 5.02 -7.85 -6.19
CA SER A 44 4.59 -6.74 -7.05
C SER A 44 4.57 -7.19 -8.52
N ASP A 45 3.38 -7.47 -9.07
CA ASP A 45 3.21 -7.82 -10.50
C ASP A 45 3.46 -6.60 -11.41
N LEU A 46 4.04 -5.54 -10.84
CA LEU A 46 4.59 -4.45 -11.60
C LEU A 46 5.79 -4.96 -12.36
N ASP A 47 5.69 -4.84 -13.67
CA ASP A 47 6.84 -4.92 -14.56
C ASP A 47 7.97 -4.06 -13.99
N THR A 48 9.17 -4.64 -13.94
CA THR A 48 10.39 -3.96 -13.47
C THR A 48 10.62 -2.57 -14.10
N ARG A 49 10.15 -2.35 -15.33
CA ARG A 49 10.20 -1.03 -16.01
C ARG A 49 9.34 0.05 -15.33
N LEU A 50 8.30 -0.37 -14.62
CA LEU A 50 7.40 0.49 -13.85
C LEU A 50 7.81 0.57 -12.38
N MET A 51 8.82 -0.18 -11.93
CA MET A 51 9.37 -0.04 -10.58
C MET A 51 10.29 1.19 -10.52
N LEU A 52 10.37 1.81 -9.34
CA LEU A 52 11.27 2.94 -9.13
C LEU A 52 12.70 2.46 -8.89
N MET A 53 13.64 2.79 -9.78
CA MET A 53 15.06 2.49 -9.58
C MET A 53 15.80 3.66 -8.93
N LEU A 54 16.50 3.37 -7.84
CA LEU A 54 17.40 4.29 -7.15
C LEU A 54 18.86 3.87 -7.34
N ASP A 55 19.79 4.82 -7.38
CA ASP A 55 21.22 4.49 -7.41
C ASP A 55 21.86 4.70 -6.04
N ARG A 56 22.17 3.60 -5.33
CA ARG A 56 22.73 3.65 -3.98
C ARG A 56 24.07 4.40 -3.93
N SER A 57 24.86 4.39 -5.01
CA SER A 57 26.16 5.07 -5.06
C SER A 57 26.05 6.59 -5.15
N MET A 58 24.89 7.10 -5.58
CA MET A 58 24.60 8.53 -5.73
C MET A 58 23.64 9.03 -4.64
N MET A 59 23.12 8.14 -3.79
CA MET A 59 22.16 8.47 -2.75
C MET A 59 22.81 9.38 -1.70
N PRO A 60 22.25 10.58 -1.43
CA PRO A 60 22.77 11.46 -0.40
C PRO A 60 22.66 10.83 0.99
N GLU A 61 23.58 11.20 1.88
CA GLU A 61 23.47 10.82 3.29
C GLU A 61 22.17 11.36 3.90
N SER A 62 21.53 10.55 4.75
CA SER A 62 20.32 10.90 5.49
C SER A 62 20.54 11.90 6.61
N ASN A 63 21.76 12.46 6.74
CA ASN A 63 22.15 13.30 7.85
C ASN A 63 21.12 14.41 8.10
N THR A 64 20.65 14.45 9.34
CA THR A 64 19.55 15.29 9.87
C THR A 64 19.79 16.80 9.76
N ASP A 65 20.93 17.21 9.21
CA ASP A 65 21.26 18.60 9.03
C ASP A 65 20.41 19.22 7.91
N ASP A 66 19.53 20.13 8.30
CA ASP A 66 18.63 20.90 7.43
C ASP A 66 19.36 21.89 6.48
N SER A 67 20.64 21.62 6.22
CA SER A 67 21.52 22.43 5.41
C SER A 67 21.05 22.49 3.95
N THR A 68 21.24 23.64 3.33
CA THR A 68 20.98 23.85 1.91
C THR A 68 21.73 22.84 1.04
N ARG A 69 22.90 22.34 1.48
CA ARG A 69 23.69 21.34 0.75
C ARG A 69 23.00 19.98 0.69
N VAL A 70 22.50 19.48 1.81
CA VAL A 70 21.77 18.20 1.88
C VAL A 70 20.49 18.26 1.03
N LYS A 71 19.72 19.35 1.15
CA LYS A 71 18.52 19.59 0.33
C LYS A 71 18.84 19.57 -1.16
N ASN A 72 19.89 20.28 -1.58
CA ASN A 72 20.30 20.31 -2.99
C ASN A 72 20.73 18.93 -3.49
N ALA A 73 21.45 18.15 -2.69
CA ALA A 73 21.85 16.78 -3.05
C ALA A 73 20.62 15.88 -3.27
N TRP A 74 19.62 15.92 -2.39
CA TRP A 74 18.36 15.18 -2.56
C TRP A 74 17.55 15.64 -3.77
N VAL A 75 17.55 16.94 -4.10
CA VAL A 75 16.93 17.45 -5.33
C VAL A 75 17.63 16.91 -6.57
N THR A 76 18.96 16.88 -6.59
CA THR A 76 19.72 16.27 -7.69
C THR A 76 19.41 14.78 -7.83
N PHE A 77 19.38 14.05 -6.71
CA PHE A 77 19.05 12.63 -6.69
C PHE A 77 17.64 12.35 -7.22
N ALA A 78 16.66 13.14 -6.75
CA ALA A 78 15.28 13.06 -7.22
C ALA A 78 15.15 13.35 -8.72
N ALA A 79 15.85 14.36 -9.23
CA ALA A 79 15.87 14.69 -10.65
C ALA A 79 16.44 13.55 -11.51
N MET A 80 17.48 12.87 -11.02
CA MET A 80 18.06 11.70 -11.70
C MET A 80 17.09 10.52 -11.73
N ALA A 81 16.41 10.23 -10.62
CA ALA A 81 15.38 9.20 -10.57
C ALA A 81 14.21 9.50 -11.54
N SER A 82 13.76 10.76 -11.59
CA SER A 82 12.75 11.20 -12.55
C SER A 82 13.21 11.02 -14.00
N ALA A 83 14.45 11.38 -14.31
CA ALA A 83 15.02 11.25 -15.65
C ALA A 83 15.17 9.79 -16.08
N TYR A 84 15.52 8.90 -15.14
CA TYR A 84 15.52 7.46 -15.36
C TYR A 84 14.11 6.95 -15.69
N ILE A 85 13.13 7.25 -14.85
CA ILE A 85 11.74 6.79 -15.05
C ILE A 85 11.16 7.31 -16.35
N PHE A 86 11.37 8.59 -16.66
CA PHE A 86 10.89 9.19 -17.90
C PHE A 86 11.43 8.47 -19.14
N LYS A 87 12.69 8.02 -19.11
CA LYS A 87 13.32 7.31 -20.23
C LYS A 87 12.89 5.84 -20.32
N ASN A 88 12.92 5.11 -19.21
CA ASN A 88 12.81 3.64 -19.22
C ASN A 88 11.37 3.13 -19.34
N VAL A 89 10.39 3.87 -18.82
CA VAL A 89 8.99 3.53 -19.10
C VAL A 89 8.71 3.71 -20.61
N GLY A 90 9.43 4.60 -21.28
CA GLY A 90 9.48 4.69 -22.73
C GLY A 90 8.13 5.01 -23.37
N GLU A 91 7.84 4.39 -24.51
CA GLU A 91 6.55 4.53 -25.23
C GLU A 91 5.51 3.47 -24.81
N SER A 92 5.81 2.66 -23.79
CA SER A 92 4.86 1.66 -23.28
C SER A 92 3.66 2.27 -22.57
N VAL A 93 3.78 3.54 -22.15
CA VAL A 93 2.72 4.32 -21.54
C VAL A 93 2.47 5.61 -22.32
N SER A 94 1.32 6.22 -22.10
CA SER A 94 0.99 7.51 -22.71
C SER A 94 1.98 8.60 -22.30
N LYS A 95 2.16 9.62 -23.15
CA LYS A 95 3.05 10.76 -22.85
C LYS A 95 2.64 11.49 -21.56
N PRO A 96 1.34 11.76 -21.27
CA PRO A 96 0.93 12.32 -19.98
C PRO A 96 1.28 11.42 -18.79
N LEU A 97 1.02 10.10 -18.88
CA LEU A 97 1.36 9.16 -17.81
C LEU A 97 2.87 9.10 -17.56
N ARG A 98 3.68 9.12 -18.62
CA ARG A 98 5.15 9.17 -18.51
C ARG A 98 5.64 10.41 -17.76
N LYS A 99 5.07 11.58 -18.06
CA LYS A 99 5.37 12.81 -17.30
C LYS A 99 4.92 12.69 -15.85
N TRP A 100 3.75 12.10 -15.61
CA TRP A 100 3.25 11.86 -14.26
C TRP A 100 4.20 10.98 -13.45
N LEU A 101 4.61 9.84 -13.99
CA LEU A 101 5.54 8.92 -13.31
C LEU A 101 6.89 9.59 -13.00
N ALA A 102 7.40 10.43 -13.90
CA ALA A 102 8.62 11.20 -13.65
C ALA A 102 8.45 12.19 -12.47
N ASN A 103 7.34 12.89 -12.37
CA ASN A 103 7.05 13.79 -11.23
C ASN A 103 6.75 13.03 -9.94
N ALA A 104 6.11 11.86 -10.04
CA ALA A 104 5.86 11.00 -8.89
C ALA A 104 7.16 10.44 -8.30
N ALA A 105 8.15 10.12 -9.14
CA ALA A 105 9.45 9.64 -8.69
C ALA A 105 10.18 10.70 -7.85
N SER A 106 10.20 11.96 -8.30
CA SER A 106 10.78 13.05 -7.51
C SER A 106 9.97 13.33 -6.26
N ALA A 107 8.63 13.31 -6.35
CA ALA A 107 7.74 13.49 -5.21
C ALA A 107 7.99 12.45 -4.11
N ALA A 108 8.10 11.16 -4.48
CA ALA A 108 8.32 10.07 -3.55
C ALA A 108 9.63 10.26 -2.75
N ILE A 109 10.70 10.69 -3.42
CA ILE A 109 11.99 10.95 -2.80
C ILE A 109 11.96 12.23 -1.95
N LEU A 110 11.42 13.33 -2.49
CA LEU A 110 11.46 14.65 -1.84
C LEU A 110 10.47 14.81 -0.68
N ALA A 111 9.46 13.95 -0.61
CA ALA A 111 8.57 13.83 0.53
C ALA A 111 8.97 12.68 1.49
N GLY A 112 10.05 11.95 1.19
CA GLY A 112 10.52 10.82 1.99
C GLY A 112 9.49 9.71 2.10
N LEU A 113 8.77 9.41 1.02
CA LEU A 113 7.71 8.38 1.00
C LEU A 113 8.24 6.97 0.75
N LEU A 114 9.54 6.81 0.56
CA LEU A 114 10.19 5.50 0.41
C LEU A 114 10.77 5.09 1.76
N ALA A 115 10.82 3.79 2.02
CA ALA A 115 11.45 3.28 3.22
C ALA A 115 11.91 1.84 3.05
N GLU A 116 12.88 1.46 3.85
CA GLU A 116 13.33 0.09 3.99
C GLU A 116 12.90 -0.47 5.35
N VAL A 117 12.62 -1.76 5.41
CA VAL A 117 12.33 -2.50 6.63
C VAL A 117 13.60 -3.22 7.06
N PRO A 118 14.07 -3.05 8.30
CA PRO A 118 15.15 -3.88 8.82
C PRO A 118 14.72 -5.35 8.79
N GLU A 119 15.56 -6.23 8.24
CA GLU A 119 15.34 -7.66 8.43
C GLU A 119 15.54 -8.00 9.91
N SER A 120 14.53 -8.61 10.54
CA SER A 120 14.71 -9.17 11.88
C SER A 120 15.75 -10.29 11.76
N SER A 121 16.76 -10.24 12.61
CA SER A 121 17.73 -11.34 12.77
C SER A 121 17.05 -12.52 13.47
N ASP A 122 15.97 -13.05 12.90
CA ASP A 122 15.26 -14.23 13.43
C ASP A 122 16.00 -15.49 12.97
N THR A 123 17.21 -15.67 13.49
CA THR A 123 17.79 -17.01 13.72
C THR A 123 18.44 -16.99 15.09
N ASP A 124 17.61 -16.87 16.13
CA ASP A 124 17.87 -17.62 17.35
C ASP A 124 17.79 -19.11 16.95
N GLU A 125 18.84 -19.62 16.30
CA GLU A 125 19.06 -21.06 16.23
C GLU A 125 19.19 -21.54 17.67
N GLN A 126 18.08 -22.06 18.18
CA GLN A 126 18.02 -23.02 19.28
C GLN A 126 18.97 -24.17 18.94
N THR A 127 20.26 -23.98 19.15
CA THR A 127 21.19 -25.08 19.29
C THR A 127 21.07 -25.56 20.74
N THR A 128 19.99 -26.29 20.97
CA THR A 128 19.91 -27.29 22.03
C THR A 128 21.03 -28.29 21.79
N SER A 129 22.16 -28.12 22.48
CA SER A 129 23.23 -29.11 22.48
C SER A 129 23.92 -29.07 23.82
N ASP A 130 23.63 -30.08 24.62
CA ASP A 130 24.25 -30.39 25.90
C ASP A 130 25.78 -30.32 25.85
N GLY A 131 26.37 -29.65 26.83
CA GLY A 131 27.50 -30.24 27.56
C GLY A 131 28.95 -29.95 27.15
N ASP A 132 29.23 -29.29 26.02
CA ASP A 132 30.63 -28.97 25.67
C ASP A 132 31.02 -27.50 25.91
N ALA A 133 32.24 -27.33 26.44
CA ALA A 133 32.81 -26.08 26.91
C ALA A 133 32.73 -24.95 25.86
N PRO A 134 32.60 -23.67 26.29
CA PRO A 134 32.48 -22.55 25.40
C PRO A 134 33.76 -22.40 24.58
N VAL A 135 33.74 -22.91 23.34
CA VAL A 135 34.74 -22.56 22.34
C VAL A 135 34.57 -21.07 22.10
N GLU A 136 35.65 -20.33 22.31
CA GLU A 136 35.78 -18.90 22.07
C GLU A 136 35.32 -18.61 20.63
N ILE A 137 34.05 -18.20 20.46
CA ILE A 137 33.50 -17.91 19.15
C ILE A 137 34.20 -16.64 18.69
N VAL A 138 35.19 -16.82 17.82
CA VAL A 138 35.78 -15.77 16.98
C VAL A 138 34.62 -14.91 16.51
N SER A 139 34.55 -13.68 17.00
CA SER A 139 33.45 -12.75 16.76
C SER A 139 33.23 -12.65 15.26
N THR A 140 32.25 -13.37 14.74
CA THR A 140 31.86 -13.22 13.35
C THR A 140 31.45 -11.76 13.19
N PRO A 141 32.00 -11.05 12.18
CA PRO A 141 31.65 -9.65 11.97
C PRO A 141 30.14 -9.53 11.88
N ASP A 142 29.58 -8.51 12.56
CA ASP A 142 28.15 -8.26 12.61
C ASP A 142 27.56 -8.46 11.21
N ARG A 143 26.67 -9.46 11.09
CA ARG A 143 25.99 -9.71 9.81
C ARG A 143 25.31 -8.41 9.44
N VAL A 144 25.75 -7.82 8.32
CA VAL A 144 25.14 -6.63 7.76
C VAL A 144 23.70 -6.99 7.46
N VAL A 145 22.76 -6.50 8.28
CA VAL A 145 21.32 -6.65 8.04
C VAL A 145 21.04 -5.93 6.73
N GLU A 146 20.75 -6.68 5.66
CA GLU A 146 20.27 -6.07 4.43
C GLU A 146 18.83 -5.62 4.66
N ASN A 147 18.60 -4.31 4.68
CA ASN A 147 17.23 -3.82 4.76
C ASN A 147 16.48 -4.18 3.48
N ARG A 148 15.24 -4.61 3.61
CA ARG A 148 14.35 -4.89 2.49
C ARG A 148 13.53 -3.67 2.12
N GLN A 149 13.32 -3.41 0.84
CA GLN A 149 12.50 -2.29 0.37
C GLN A 149 11.02 -2.49 0.76
N ASP A 150 10.40 -1.46 1.37
CA ASP A 150 8.94 -1.36 1.46
C ASP A 150 8.41 -0.60 0.25
N GLY A 151 7.80 -1.35 -0.66
CA GLY A 151 7.29 -0.84 -1.93
C GLY A 151 8.01 -1.46 -3.13
N ALA A 152 7.48 -1.18 -4.32
CA ALA A 152 7.99 -1.66 -5.60
C ALA A 152 9.08 -0.73 -6.15
N TRP A 153 10.21 -0.69 -5.45
CA TRP A 153 11.40 0.08 -5.83
C TRP A 153 12.66 -0.73 -5.51
N TYR A 154 13.77 -0.43 -6.19
CA TYR A 154 15.00 -1.22 -6.06
C TYR A 154 16.26 -0.38 -6.30
N TYR A 155 17.41 -0.90 -5.87
CA TYR A 155 18.70 -0.30 -6.18
C TYR A 155 19.27 -0.83 -7.50
N GLY A 156 19.73 0.09 -8.34
CA GLY A 156 20.44 -0.19 -9.57
C GLY A 156 21.52 0.87 -9.83
N ARG A 157 21.91 1.01 -11.10
CA ARG A 157 22.94 1.98 -11.51
C ARG A 157 22.43 2.89 -12.60
N TRP A 158 22.49 4.20 -12.37
CA TRP A 158 22.22 5.18 -13.41
C TRP A 158 23.43 5.31 -14.33
N THR A 159 23.17 5.40 -15.63
CA THR A 159 24.16 5.61 -16.68
C THR A 159 23.65 6.66 -17.64
N VAL A 160 24.55 7.28 -18.41
CA VAL A 160 24.18 8.26 -19.46
C VAL A 160 23.20 7.63 -20.47
N ASP A 161 23.30 6.32 -20.69
CA ASP A 161 22.45 5.60 -21.63
C ASP A 161 21.04 5.31 -21.09
N ASN A 162 20.87 5.17 -19.77
CA ASN A 162 19.58 4.83 -19.17
C ASN A 162 18.85 6.02 -18.49
N VAL A 163 19.47 7.21 -18.43
CA VAL A 163 18.78 8.43 -17.95
C VAL A 163 18.48 9.39 -19.09
N ALA A 164 17.35 10.10 -18.99
CA ALA A 164 17.02 11.19 -19.90
C ALA A 164 17.99 12.36 -19.71
N ASN A 165 18.38 13.02 -20.79
CA ASN A 165 19.22 14.21 -20.72
C ASN A 165 18.41 15.48 -20.38
N SER A 166 19.10 16.58 -20.10
CA SER A 166 18.47 17.85 -19.71
C SER A 166 17.50 18.40 -20.75
N ARG A 167 17.75 18.19 -22.05
CA ARG A 167 16.86 18.65 -23.12
C ARG A 167 15.56 17.85 -23.15
N GLU A 168 15.61 16.55 -22.87
CA GLU A 168 14.43 15.68 -22.78
C GLU A 168 13.56 16.05 -21.57
N MET A 169 14.17 16.53 -20.48
CA MET A 169 13.51 16.86 -19.23
C MET A 169 12.99 18.30 -19.12
N MET A 170 13.26 19.16 -20.12
CA MET A 170 13.08 20.63 -20.06
C MET A 170 11.66 21.09 -19.67
N ASP A 171 10.62 20.29 -19.93
CA ASP A 171 9.22 20.57 -19.57
C ASP A 171 8.51 19.35 -18.95
N VAL A 172 9.28 18.48 -18.30
CA VAL A 172 8.74 17.26 -17.68
C VAL A 172 8.36 17.51 -16.23
N ILE A 173 9.23 18.15 -15.46
CA ILE A 173 9.02 18.36 -14.02
C ILE A 173 8.22 19.63 -13.78
N ASP A 174 7.13 19.50 -13.04
CA ASP A 174 6.22 20.58 -12.66
C ASP A 174 5.93 20.50 -11.15
N VAL A 175 6.06 21.65 -10.47
CA VAL A 175 5.91 21.72 -9.01
C VAL A 175 4.47 21.43 -8.59
N GLY A 176 3.48 21.93 -9.35
CA GLY A 176 2.07 21.66 -9.08
C GLY A 176 1.73 20.18 -9.21
N MET A 177 2.27 19.55 -10.26
CA MET A 177 2.12 18.12 -10.53
C MET A 177 2.76 17.28 -9.44
N THR A 178 3.93 17.68 -8.94
CA THR A 178 4.63 16.99 -7.84
C THR A 178 3.77 16.96 -6.57
N ASP A 179 3.11 18.07 -6.18
CA ASP A 179 2.16 18.09 -5.04
C ASP A 179 0.95 17.18 -5.29
N ALA A 180 0.41 17.20 -6.51
CA ALA A 180 -0.68 16.32 -6.91
C ALA A 180 -0.30 14.83 -6.83
N CYS A 181 0.92 14.46 -7.24
CA CYS A 181 1.44 13.10 -7.13
C CYS A 181 1.48 12.63 -5.67
N ILE A 182 1.89 13.47 -4.72
CA ILE A 182 1.89 13.11 -3.29
C ILE A 182 0.48 12.72 -2.84
N ARG A 183 -0.54 13.54 -3.17
CA ARG A 183 -1.93 13.25 -2.78
C ARG A 183 -2.43 11.94 -3.38
N VAL A 184 -2.11 11.66 -4.64
CA VAL A 184 -2.49 10.40 -5.31
C VAL A 184 -1.81 9.20 -4.67
N MET A 185 -0.51 9.27 -4.37
CA MET A 185 0.22 8.18 -3.70
C MET A 185 -0.36 7.88 -2.31
N ILE A 186 -0.64 8.92 -1.53
CA ILE A 186 -1.27 8.78 -0.22
C ILE A 186 -2.68 8.20 -0.34
N ALA A 187 -3.48 8.68 -1.29
CA ALA A 187 -4.81 8.12 -1.55
C ALA A 187 -4.75 6.64 -1.95
N ALA A 188 -3.74 6.23 -2.72
CA ALA A 188 -3.53 4.84 -3.09
C ALA A 188 -3.23 3.95 -1.87
N VAL A 189 -2.38 4.43 -0.94
CA VAL A 189 -2.08 3.70 0.31
C VAL A 189 -3.29 3.65 1.25
N VAL A 190 -4.08 4.72 1.32
CA VAL A 190 -5.39 4.71 2.02
C VAL A 190 -6.33 3.67 1.39
N ASN A 191 -6.40 3.59 0.06
CA ASN A 191 -7.23 2.59 -0.60
C ASN A 191 -6.73 1.17 -0.36
N TYR A 192 -5.41 0.98 -0.28
CA TYR A 192 -4.84 -0.31 0.11
C TYR A 192 -5.30 -0.69 1.52
N PHE A 193 -5.30 0.24 2.47
CA PHE A 193 -5.84 -0.01 3.80
C PHE A 193 -7.34 -0.36 3.79
N GLN A 194 -8.13 0.29 2.93
CA GLN A 194 -9.59 0.21 2.90
C GLN A 194 -10.19 -0.88 2.01
N GLU A 195 -9.48 -1.31 0.97
CA GLU A 195 -9.90 -2.27 -0.06
C GLU A 195 -8.80 -3.29 -0.46
N ASN A 196 -7.64 -3.30 0.20
CA ASN A 196 -6.49 -4.18 -0.09
C ASN A 196 -5.91 -4.03 -1.51
N ARG A 197 -6.13 -2.87 -2.14
CA ARG A 197 -5.67 -2.53 -3.49
C ARG A 197 -5.27 -1.06 -3.58
N PHE A 198 -4.29 -0.72 -4.41
CA PHE A 198 -3.85 0.67 -4.57
C PHE A 198 -4.77 1.56 -5.42
N ALA A 199 -5.68 0.96 -6.19
CA ALA A 199 -6.70 1.68 -6.94
C ALA A 199 -8.09 1.11 -6.60
N PRO A 200 -9.13 1.97 -6.54
CA PRO A 200 -10.46 1.56 -6.12
C PRO A 200 -11.11 0.61 -7.14
N CYS A 201 -11.76 -0.43 -6.65
CA CYS A 201 -12.54 -1.36 -7.49
C CYS A 201 -14.02 -0.94 -7.62
N GLY A 202 -14.42 0.12 -6.90
CA GLY A 202 -15.77 0.69 -6.96
C GLY A 202 -16.72 0.24 -5.84
N LEU A 203 -16.23 -0.55 -4.88
CA LEU A 203 -16.98 -0.95 -3.69
C LEU A 203 -17.24 0.26 -2.78
N LEU A 204 -16.21 1.07 -2.50
CA LEU A 204 -16.34 2.30 -1.72
C LEU A 204 -16.34 3.50 -2.65
N ARG A 205 -17.51 3.81 -3.23
CA ARG A 205 -17.65 4.92 -4.18
C ARG A 205 -17.27 6.27 -3.59
N ASP A 206 -17.44 6.45 -2.29
CA ASP A 206 -17.12 7.68 -1.56
C ASP A 206 -15.74 7.62 -0.87
N SER A 207 -14.88 6.64 -1.21
CA SER A 207 -13.52 6.58 -0.68
C SER A 207 -12.67 7.76 -1.16
N TYR A 208 -11.63 8.08 -0.38
CA TYR A 208 -10.70 9.16 -0.73
C TYR A 208 -10.03 8.94 -2.09
N ALA A 209 -9.63 7.70 -2.41
CA ALA A 209 -9.07 7.37 -3.73
C ALA A 209 -10.10 7.53 -4.86
N SER A 210 -11.34 7.09 -4.64
CA SER A 210 -12.43 7.31 -5.61
C SER A 210 -12.70 8.81 -5.83
N GLU A 211 -12.65 9.63 -4.77
CA GLU A 211 -12.79 11.08 -4.86
C GLU A 211 -11.67 11.72 -5.69
N ILE A 212 -10.43 11.33 -5.41
CA ILE A 212 -9.26 11.82 -6.16
C ILE A 212 -9.37 11.48 -7.65
N LEU A 213 -9.74 10.25 -8.02
CA LEU A 213 -9.92 9.85 -9.42
C LEU A 213 -11.06 10.59 -10.13
N ARG A 214 -12.12 10.95 -9.40
CA ARG A 214 -13.26 11.73 -9.90
C ARG A 214 -12.97 13.23 -9.99
N SER A 215 -11.96 13.72 -9.26
CA SER A 215 -11.57 15.13 -9.25
C SER A 215 -10.76 15.53 -10.49
N ASP A 216 -10.71 16.85 -10.73
CA ASP A 216 -9.87 17.45 -11.79
C ASP A 216 -8.38 17.50 -11.42
N LEU A 217 -7.96 16.91 -10.28
CA LEU A 217 -6.58 17.02 -9.78
C LEU A 217 -5.58 16.52 -10.82
N MET A 218 -5.83 15.36 -11.43
CA MET A 218 -4.96 14.78 -12.45
C MET A 218 -5.19 15.41 -13.84
N ASP A 219 -6.42 15.86 -14.11
CA ASP A 219 -6.80 16.49 -15.37
C ASP A 219 -6.05 17.80 -15.62
N LYS A 220 -5.87 18.60 -14.56
CA LYS A 220 -5.10 19.86 -14.61
C LYS A 220 -3.66 19.69 -15.09
N HIS A 221 -3.12 18.48 -14.98
CA HIS A 221 -1.76 18.13 -15.42
C HIS A 221 -1.76 17.26 -16.70
N GLY A 222 -2.88 17.21 -17.42
CA GLY A 222 -3.01 16.56 -18.72
C GLY A 222 -3.31 15.06 -18.67
N LEU A 223 -3.48 14.47 -17.49
CA LEU A 223 -3.80 13.05 -17.34
C LEU A 223 -5.33 12.85 -17.31
N THR A 224 -5.97 12.99 -18.47
CA THR A 224 -7.43 12.99 -18.60
C THR A 224 -8.05 11.62 -18.85
N ASP A 225 -7.28 10.70 -19.44
CA ASP A 225 -7.75 9.34 -19.68
C ASP A 225 -7.94 8.59 -18.36
N LYS A 226 -9.11 7.98 -18.19
CA LYS A 226 -9.48 7.28 -16.95
C LYS A 226 -8.56 6.09 -16.66
N ARG A 227 -8.12 5.35 -17.69
CA ARG A 227 -7.22 4.20 -17.50
C ARG A 227 -5.85 4.70 -17.05
N ASP A 228 -5.34 5.76 -17.66
CA ASP A 228 -4.08 6.39 -17.25
C ASP A 228 -4.14 6.91 -15.81
N LYS A 229 -5.25 7.51 -15.37
CA LYS A 229 -5.44 7.93 -13.97
C LYS A 229 -5.36 6.76 -12.99
N ILE A 230 -6.09 5.69 -13.28
CA ILE A 230 -6.08 4.46 -12.47
C ILE A 230 -4.67 3.87 -12.44
N GLU A 231 -3.98 3.83 -13.58
CA GLU A 231 -2.65 3.25 -13.70
C GLU A 231 -1.59 4.08 -12.99
N ALA A 232 -1.65 5.41 -13.11
CA ALA A 232 -0.83 6.32 -12.33
C ALA A 232 -1.00 6.10 -10.82
N MET A 233 -2.25 6.02 -10.34
CA MET A 233 -2.53 5.75 -8.93
C MET A 233 -1.99 4.38 -8.49
N ARG A 234 -2.24 3.35 -9.30
CA ARG A 234 -1.76 1.99 -9.05
C ARG A 234 -0.24 1.93 -8.94
N ILE A 235 0.48 2.34 -9.99
CA ILE A 235 1.94 2.27 -10.07
C ILE A 235 2.57 3.06 -8.92
N THR A 236 2.15 4.32 -8.74
CA THR A 236 2.79 5.20 -7.75
C THR A 236 2.43 4.82 -6.32
N GLY A 237 1.24 4.24 -6.09
CA GLY A 237 0.86 3.66 -4.80
C GLY A 237 1.77 2.49 -4.40
N TYR A 238 2.15 1.64 -5.35
CA TYR A 238 3.08 0.55 -5.09
C TYR A 238 4.50 1.03 -4.74
N TRP A 239 4.96 2.17 -5.27
CA TRP A 239 6.30 2.67 -4.96
C TRP A 239 6.45 3.08 -3.50
N VAL A 240 5.40 3.61 -2.91
CA VAL A 240 5.45 4.25 -1.59
C VAL A 240 5.42 3.21 -0.47
N SER A 241 6.20 3.48 0.57
CA SER A 241 6.19 2.72 1.79
C SER A 241 4.83 2.84 2.49
N ARG A 242 4.13 1.71 2.58
CA ARG A 242 2.86 1.61 3.31
C ARG A 242 3.08 1.87 4.79
N LEU A 243 4.15 1.29 5.35
CA LEU A 243 4.51 1.43 6.75
C LEU A 243 4.77 2.89 7.11
N TYR A 244 5.48 3.64 6.24
CA TYR A 244 5.75 5.05 6.49
C TYR A 244 4.48 5.90 6.52
N VAL A 245 3.57 5.70 5.56
CA VAL A 245 2.28 6.41 5.55
C VAL A 245 1.46 6.09 6.80
N PHE A 246 1.46 4.83 7.24
CA PHE A 246 0.76 4.42 8.45
C PHE A 246 1.39 5.01 9.72
N HIS A 247 2.72 5.05 9.82
CA HIS A 247 3.45 5.73 10.90
C HIS A 247 3.08 7.21 10.96
N MET A 248 3.05 7.90 9.82
CA MET A 248 2.63 9.30 9.76
C MET A 248 1.19 9.50 10.27
N ALA A 249 0.27 8.62 9.86
CA ALA A 249 -1.13 8.71 10.24
C ALA A 249 -1.42 8.36 11.71
N THR A 250 -0.51 7.64 12.37
CA THR A 250 -0.79 7.06 13.70
C THR A 250 0.27 7.36 14.75
N LYS A 251 1.18 8.29 14.47
CA LYS A 251 2.22 8.77 15.39
C LYS A 251 1.71 9.16 16.78
N HIS A 252 0.46 9.60 16.89
CA HIS A 252 -0.17 10.04 18.15
C HIS A 252 -1.09 8.99 18.79
N ARG A 253 -1.12 7.77 18.25
CA ARG A 253 -1.95 6.68 18.76
C ARG A 253 -1.09 5.66 19.48
N ASP A 254 -1.50 5.31 20.70
CA ASP A 254 -0.93 4.19 21.43
C ASP A 254 -1.60 2.90 20.96
N LEU A 255 -1.07 2.31 19.88
CA LEU A 255 -1.53 1.03 19.34
C LEU A 255 -1.00 -0.12 20.19
N GLU A 256 -1.85 -1.11 20.46
CA GLU A 256 -1.45 -2.34 21.17
C GLU A 256 -0.43 -3.14 20.36
N HIS A 257 -0.60 -3.17 19.03
CA HIS A 257 0.34 -3.78 18.08
C HIS A 257 0.92 -2.67 17.16
N PRO A 258 2.06 -2.07 17.53
CA PRO A 258 2.68 -1.01 16.74
C PRO A 258 3.03 -1.45 15.32
N ILE A 259 3.02 -0.49 14.39
CA ILE A 259 3.49 -0.69 13.02
C ILE A 259 5.00 -0.96 13.06
N ARG A 260 5.46 -1.89 12.21
CA ARG A 260 6.88 -2.26 12.12
C ARG A 260 7.79 -1.03 11.91
N PRO A 261 8.96 -0.99 12.56
CA PRO A 261 9.91 0.08 12.34
C PRO A 261 10.46 0.04 10.90
N ILE A 262 10.87 1.21 10.42
CA ILE A 262 11.40 1.41 9.07
C ILE A 262 12.54 2.43 9.08
N ASN A 263 13.39 2.34 8.06
CA ASN A 263 14.42 3.31 7.71
C ASN A 263 13.93 4.14 6.52
N ASN A 264 13.66 5.43 6.73
CA ASN A 264 13.17 6.30 5.67
C ASN A 264 14.26 6.52 4.58
N VAL A 265 13.83 6.54 3.33
CA VAL A 265 14.66 6.91 2.17
C VAL A 265 14.07 8.16 1.53
N GLY A 266 14.79 9.27 1.67
CA GLY A 266 14.44 10.55 1.06
C GLY A 266 14.51 11.72 2.03
N LEU A 267 13.96 12.84 1.59
CA LEU A 267 13.91 14.06 2.40
C LEU A 267 12.64 14.04 3.27
N VAL A 268 12.78 13.62 4.53
CA VAL A 268 11.66 13.56 5.48
C VAL A 268 11.04 14.95 5.64
N ARG A 269 9.79 15.09 5.23
CA ARG A 269 9.00 16.31 5.40
C ARG A 269 7.62 15.97 5.93
N PRO A 270 7.09 16.76 6.90
CA PRO A 270 5.69 16.62 7.30
C PRO A 270 4.77 16.78 6.09
N LEU A 271 3.80 15.87 5.96
CA LEU A 271 2.72 16.05 5.01
C LEU A 271 1.89 17.27 5.43
N LYS A 272 1.49 18.08 4.45
CA LYS A 272 0.53 19.17 4.66
C LYS A 272 -0.92 18.67 4.80
N LEU A 273 -1.14 17.37 4.56
CA LEU A 273 -2.43 16.72 4.57
C LEU A 273 -2.55 15.91 5.87
N ASP A 274 -3.57 16.20 6.65
CA ASP A 274 -3.96 15.32 7.74
C ASP A 274 -4.71 14.11 7.17
N ILE A 275 -4.16 12.93 7.44
CA ILE A 275 -4.66 11.65 6.94
C ILE A 275 -5.16 10.74 8.05
N CYS A 276 -5.06 11.16 9.32
CA CYS A 276 -5.33 10.30 10.48
C CYS A 276 -6.75 9.71 10.42
N GLN A 277 -7.74 10.54 10.06
CA GLN A 277 -9.15 10.15 9.96
C GLN A 277 -9.40 8.94 9.03
N TYR A 278 -8.58 8.74 7.99
CA TYR A 278 -8.76 7.64 7.05
C TYR A 278 -8.36 6.27 7.62
N PHE A 279 -7.61 6.28 8.72
CA PHE A 279 -7.10 5.09 9.42
C PHE A 279 -7.77 4.88 10.80
N GLU A 280 -8.83 5.64 11.10
CA GLU A 280 -9.69 5.43 12.27
C GLU A 280 -10.85 4.48 11.99
N ASP A 281 -11.09 4.16 10.72
CA ASP A 281 -12.13 3.23 10.27
C ASP A 281 -11.60 1.79 10.14
N LEU A 282 -12.49 0.86 9.82
CA LEU A 282 -12.18 -0.54 9.59
C LEU A 282 -11.25 -0.73 8.38
N THR A 283 -10.54 -1.85 8.35
CA THR A 283 -9.67 -2.28 7.24
C THR A 283 -10.45 -3.06 6.16
N ALA A 284 -9.84 -3.28 5.00
CA ALA A 284 -10.38 -3.94 3.81
C ALA A 284 -11.18 -5.22 4.04
N ARG A 285 -10.76 -6.07 4.99
CA ARG A 285 -11.48 -7.32 5.28
C ARG A 285 -12.88 -7.11 5.85
N PHE A 286 -13.13 -5.96 6.47
CA PHE A 286 -14.37 -5.66 7.19
C PHE A 286 -15.24 -4.65 6.44
N ILE A 287 -15.19 -4.62 5.10
CA ILE A 287 -16.06 -3.76 4.28
C ILE A 287 -17.53 -3.99 4.59
N ARG A 288 -17.98 -5.26 4.69
CA ARG A 288 -19.38 -5.58 5.03
C ARG A 288 -19.74 -5.08 6.43
N THR A 289 -18.87 -5.32 7.41
CA THR A 289 -19.02 -4.78 8.77
C THR A 289 -19.07 -3.25 8.78
N ARG A 290 -18.27 -2.58 7.95
CA ARG A 290 -18.26 -1.11 7.80
C ARG A 290 -19.61 -0.62 7.29
N ILE A 291 -20.14 -1.22 6.22
CA ILE A 291 -21.43 -0.86 5.65
C ILE A 291 -22.55 -1.14 6.65
N ALA A 292 -22.53 -2.30 7.31
CA ALA A 292 -23.49 -2.65 8.36
C ALA A 292 -23.46 -1.61 9.48
N HIS A 293 -22.28 -1.20 9.95
CA HIS A 293 -22.13 -0.18 10.98
C HIS A 293 -22.65 1.19 10.53
N GLN A 294 -22.43 1.58 9.27
CA GLN A 294 -22.96 2.83 8.71
C GLN A 294 -24.50 2.82 8.64
N ILE A 295 -25.08 1.72 8.17
CA ILE A 295 -26.54 1.54 8.15
C ILE A 295 -27.10 1.59 9.58
N ALA A 296 -26.54 0.79 10.49
CA ALA A 296 -26.95 0.74 11.89
C ALA A 296 -26.84 2.12 12.56
N SER A 297 -25.75 2.86 12.32
CA SER A 297 -25.54 4.21 12.88
C SER A 297 -26.60 5.21 12.43
N ARG A 298 -27.08 5.11 11.19
CA ARG A 298 -28.20 5.93 10.69
C ARG A 298 -29.52 5.45 11.27
N MET A 299 -29.74 4.14 11.33
CA MET A 299 -30.97 3.53 11.84
C MET A 299 -31.19 3.84 13.33
N VAL A 300 -30.16 3.77 14.17
CA VAL A 300 -30.25 4.10 15.61
C VAL A 300 -30.62 5.57 15.86
N ARG A 301 -30.36 6.44 14.89
CA ARG A 301 -30.77 7.87 14.94
C ARG A 301 -32.13 8.12 14.29
N SER A 302 -32.75 7.10 13.72
CA SER A 302 -34.06 7.18 13.06
C SER A 302 -35.18 6.86 14.06
N VAL A 303 -36.37 7.40 13.78
CA VAL A 303 -37.62 7.02 14.46
C VAL A 303 -37.97 5.54 14.25
N CYS A 304 -37.40 4.90 13.22
CA CYS A 304 -37.72 3.50 12.90
C CYS A 304 -37.04 2.49 13.82
N ILE A 305 -36.01 2.85 14.60
CA ILE A 305 -35.23 1.91 15.43
C ILE A 305 -36.09 1.01 16.33
N VAL A 306 -37.25 1.49 16.79
CA VAL A 306 -38.20 0.73 17.60
C VAL A 306 -38.78 -0.50 16.90
N PHE A 307 -38.72 -0.55 15.57
CA PHE A 307 -39.18 -1.68 14.76
C PHE A 307 -38.05 -2.68 14.45
N PHE A 308 -36.80 -2.40 14.81
CA PHE A 308 -35.71 -3.35 14.63
C PHE A 308 -35.60 -4.25 15.87
N GLU A 309 -35.88 -5.54 15.69
CA GLU A 309 -36.11 -6.47 16.81
C GLU A 309 -34.83 -6.82 17.59
N ASP A 310 -33.65 -6.81 16.94
CA ASP A 310 -32.41 -7.37 17.52
C ASP A 310 -31.38 -6.29 17.90
N LEU A 311 -31.67 -5.56 18.98
CA LEU A 311 -30.76 -4.50 19.47
C LEU A 311 -29.42 -5.05 20.01
N ASN A 312 -29.39 -6.30 20.47
CA ASN A 312 -28.17 -6.92 21.02
C ASN A 312 -27.09 -7.06 19.94
N GLU A 313 -27.48 -7.47 18.76
CA GLU A 313 -26.56 -7.57 17.63
C GLU A 313 -26.00 -6.22 17.16
N LEU A 314 -26.77 -5.13 17.28
CA LEU A 314 -26.25 -3.79 17.03
C LEU A 314 -25.17 -3.40 18.05
N ILE A 315 -25.33 -3.85 19.31
CA ILE A 315 -24.33 -3.65 20.36
C ILE A 315 -23.07 -4.47 20.03
N GLU A 316 -23.22 -5.72 19.59
CA GLU A 316 -22.10 -6.57 19.18
C GLU A 316 -21.35 -6.00 17.98
N LEU A 317 -22.06 -5.55 16.95
CA LEU A 317 -21.49 -4.84 15.80
C LEU A 317 -20.68 -3.62 16.25
N ARG A 318 -21.21 -2.81 17.17
CA ARG A 318 -20.50 -1.65 17.71
C ARG A 318 -19.25 -2.04 18.52
N ARG A 319 -19.31 -3.13 19.29
CA ARG A 319 -18.16 -3.65 20.05
C ARG A 319 -17.06 -4.13 19.11
N LEU A 320 -17.42 -4.92 18.10
CA LEU A 320 -16.49 -5.41 17.08
C LEU A 320 -15.86 -4.24 16.32
N TYR A 321 -16.68 -3.27 15.88
CA TYR A 321 -16.19 -2.07 15.20
C TYR A 321 -15.13 -1.35 16.03
N ARG A 322 -15.41 -1.10 17.32
CA ARG A 322 -14.48 -0.44 18.23
C ARG A 322 -13.20 -1.22 18.46
N GLN A 323 -13.30 -2.54 18.65
CA GLN A 323 -12.15 -3.43 18.82
C GLN A 323 -11.21 -3.36 17.62
N ILE A 324 -11.76 -3.37 16.41
CA ILE A 324 -10.95 -3.30 15.19
C ILE A 324 -10.38 -1.90 15.00
N SER A 325 -11.21 -0.87 15.10
CA SER A 325 -10.77 0.53 14.91
C SER A 325 -9.73 0.99 15.93
N SER A 326 -9.68 0.40 17.14
CA SER A 326 -8.64 0.74 18.12
C SER A 326 -7.25 0.26 17.69
N ASP A 327 -7.17 -0.86 16.97
CA ASP A 327 -5.92 -1.41 16.45
C ASP A 327 -6.05 -2.00 15.03
N PRO A 328 -6.30 -1.13 14.02
CA PRO A 328 -6.78 -1.59 12.73
C PRO A 328 -5.73 -2.35 11.91
N PHE A 329 -4.44 -2.08 12.14
CA PHE A 329 -3.35 -2.74 11.41
C PHE A 329 -3.18 -4.20 11.83
N HIS A 330 -3.43 -4.52 13.10
CA HIS A 330 -3.47 -5.89 13.57
C HIS A 330 -4.59 -6.72 12.92
N TYR A 331 -5.70 -6.07 12.54
CA TYR A 331 -6.81 -6.73 11.86
C TYR A 331 -6.74 -6.66 10.32
N HIS A 332 -5.73 -6.00 9.76
CA HIS A 332 -5.55 -5.88 8.31
C HIS A 332 -5.25 -7.25 7.68
N SER A 333 -5.61 -7.41 6.40
CA SER A 333 -5.30 -8.60 5.60
C SER A 333 -3.80 -8.93 5.50
N ASP A 334 -2.94 -7.96 5.82
CA ASP A 334 -1.47 -8.04 5.77
C ASP A 334 -0.85 -7.80 7.17
N CYS A 335 -1.60 -8.13 8.25
CA CYS A 335 -1.19 -7.91 9.65
C CYS A 335 0.26 -8.32 9.97
N GLU A 336 0.67 -9.52 9.57
CA GLU A 336 2.03 -10.04 9.81
C GLU A 336 3.08 -9.14 9.17
N TYR A 337 2.84 -8.72 7.93
CA TYR A 337 3.70 -7.76 7.25
C TYR A 337 3.71 -6.40 7.96
N LEU A 338 2.56 -5.90 8.42
CA LEU A 338 2.43 -4.53 8.95
C LEU A 338 2.92 -4.37 10.39
N THR A 339 2.78 -5.40 11.23
CA THR A 339 2.99 -5.33 12.68
C THR A 339 3.99 -6.36 13.21
N ASN A 340 4.43 -7.31 12.39
CA ASN A 340 5.22 -8.48 12.82
C ASN A 340 4.55 -9.31 13.92
N SER A 341 3.21 -9.25 14.01
CA SER A 341 2.43 -10.00 14.97
C SER A 341 1.61 -11.09 14.28
N SER A 342 1.42 -12.22 14.97
CA SER A 342 0.50 -13.25 14.52
C SER A 342 -0.93 -12.72 14.56
N ARG A 343 -1.66 -12.88 13.46
CA ARG A 343 -3.01 -12.34 13.30
C ARG A 343 -4.01 -12.96 14.26
N SER A 344 -4.87 -12.14 14.87
CA SER A 344 -6.04 -12.62 15.60
C SER A 344 -7.08 -13.28 14.69
N SER A 345 -7.65 -14.40 15.16
CA SER A 345 -8.72 -15.13 14.48
C SER A 345 -10.10 -14.49 14.70
N VAL A 346 -10.27 -13.21 14.37
CA VAL A 346 -11.60 -12.60 14.38
C VAL A 346 -12.36 -13.07 13.14
N THR A 347 -13.42 -13.84 13.36
CA THR A 347 -14.39 -14.23 12.34
C THR A 347 -15.44 -13.13 12.22
N ASP A 348 -15.72 -12.68 10.99
CA ASP A 348 -16.77 -11.69 10.74
C ASP A 348 -18.15 -12.36 10.86
N LYS A 349 -18.62 -12.50 12.10
CA LYS A 349 -19.96 -13.04 12.41
C LYS A 349 -21.09 -12.08 12.03
N ILE A 350 -20.77 -10.85 11.60
CA ILE A 350 -21.73 -9.78 11.38
C ILE A 350 -22.41 -9.88 9.99
N SER A 351 -21.98 -10.78 9.11
CA SER A 351 -22.61 -10.97 7.79
C SER A 351 -24.13 -11.20 7.88
N SER A 352 -24.62 -11.93 8.89
CA SER A 352 -26.06 -12.14 9.11
C SER A 352 -26.79 -10.84 9.49
N ILE A 353 -26.20 -10.03 10.37
CA ILE A 353 -26.71 -8.71 10.76
C ILE A 353 -26.79 -7.80 9.55
N PHE A 354 -25.74 -7.77 8.72
CA PHE A 354 -25.73 -6.98 7.50
C PHE A 354 -26.91 -7.34 6.59
N GLY A 355 -27.12 -8.64 6.33
CA GLY A 355 -28.26 -9.12 5.56
C GLY A 355 -29.61 -8.63 6.13
N ARG A 356 -29.81 -8.76 7.45
CA ARG A 356 -31.03 -8.29 8.12
C ARG A 356 -31.22 -6.78 8.06
N LEU A 357 -30.15 -6.00 8.22
CA LEU A 357 -30.22 -4.54 8.09
C LEU A 357 -30.62 -4.12 6.67
N VAL A 358 -30.10 -4.81 5.65
CA VAL A 358 -30.51 -4.58 4.25
C VAL A 358 -31.97 -4.95 4.03
N THR A 359 -32.41 -6.11 4.50
CA THR A 359 -33.83 -6.52 4.42
C THR A 359 -34.73 -5.52 5.15
N TYR A 360 -34.35 -5.09 6.34
CA TYR A 360 -35.09 -4.09 7.12
C TYR A 360 -35.24 -2.77 6.35
N LEU A 361 -34.16 -2.25 5.77
CA LEU A 361 -34.22 -1.05 4.93
C LEU A 361 -35.03 -1.23 3.65
N SER A 362 -35.22 -2.45 3.15
CA SER A 362 -36.05 -2.68 1.95
C SER A 362 -37.55 -2.68 2.24
N VAL A 363 -37.94 -2.81 3.52
CA VAL A 363 -39.34 -2.81 3.98
C VAL A 363 -39.87 -1.39 4.22
N PHE A 364 -38.98 -0.44 4.51
CA PHE A 364 -39.28 0.98 4.75
C PHE A 364 -38.82 1.85 3.58
#